data_AF-A0A091CEG7-F1
#
_entry.id   AF-A0A091CEG7-F1
#
_cell.length_a   1.000
_cell.length_b   1.000
_cell.length_c   1.000
_cell.angle_alpha   90.00
_cell.angle_beta   90.00
_cell.angle_gamma   90.00
#
_symmetry.space_group_name_H-M   'P 1'
#
loop_
_entity.id
_entity.type
_entity.pdbx_description
1 polymer ?
#
loop_
_entity_poly.entity_id
_entity_poly.type
_entity_poly.pdbx_seq_one_letter_code
_entity_poly.pdbx_strand_id
1 'polypeptide(L)'
;MIHDFFTDLANHIKPMINRLKHKIRIKNGLLDEIKLSYKEIYGKVDSVSKTISQQYHLPLINEDENGFITLYFARVLKTYQLPIKTLIVCTTGVGTSELLKAKIEKKFPELDVMNVVATKNLDQFLKNYPATELVLSTIKLKQSLPVNSLLVSAMLTADDQRRIQQKIEEINHDE
;
A
#
# COMPACT_ATOMS: atom_id res chain seq x y z
N MET A 1 -5.27 -6.68 12.36
CA MET A 1 -4.84 -5.51 11.56
C MET A 1 -5.41 -4.18 12.05
N ILE A 2 -6.72 -3.89 11.99
CA ILE A 2 -7.30 -2.65 12.59
C ILE A 2 -7.11 -2.62 14.11
N HIS A 3 -7.38 -3.74 14.77
CA HIS A 3 -7.22 -3.88 16.22
C HIS A 3 -5.78 -3.59 16.68
N ASP A 4 -4.79 -4.00 15.88
CA ASP A 4 -3.38 -3.80 16.18
C ASP A 4 -2.99 -2.32 16.04
N PHE A 5 -3.50 -1.62 15.02
CA PHE A 5 -3.30 -0.17 14.87
C PHE A 5 -3.81 0.64 16.06
N PHE A 6 -5.06 0.40 16.48
CA PHE A 6 -5.64 1.13 17.62
C PHE A 6 -4.84 0.89 18.90
N THR A 7 -4.41 -0.35 19.12
CA THR A 7 -3.59 -0.74 20.28
C THR A 7 -2.23 -0.05 20.24
N ASP A 8 -1.54 -0.11 19.09
CA ASP A 8 -0.23 0.49 18.85
C ASP A 8 -0.29 2.02 19.05
N LEU A 9 -1.29 2.68 18.48
CA LEU A 9 -1.49 4.13 18.64
C LEU A 9 -1.83 4.49 20.09
N ALA A 10 -2.72 3.75 20.75
CA ALA A 10 -3.05 4.00 22.16
C ALA A 10 -1.82 3.87 23.08
N ASN A 11 -0.95 2.90 22.81
CA ASN A 11 0.32 2.70 23.50
C ASN A 11 1.32 3.86 23.29
N HIS A 12 1.21 4.61 22.19
CA HIS A 12 1.96 5.86 22.00
C HIS A 12 1.28 7.06 22.69
N ILE A 13 -0.03 7.20 22.53
CA ILE A 13 -0.80 8.35 23.03
C ILE A 13 -0.76 8.44 24.56
N LYS A 14 -0.91 7.31 25.28
CA LYS A 14 -0.92 7.31 26.75
C LYS A 14 0.36 7.92 27.37
N PRO A 15 1.58 7.44 27.03
CA PRO A 15 2.80 8.06 27.53
C PRO A 15 3.05 9.45 26.94
N MET A 16 2.64 9.72 25.69
CA MET A 16 2.71 11.06 25.11
C MET A 16 1.97 12.10 25.95
N ILE A 17 0.71 11.84 26.33
CA ILE A 17 -0.07 12.75 27.17
C ILE A 17 0.65 13.00 28.51
N ASN A 18 1.25 11.97 29.10
CA ASN A 18 2.03 12.14 30.32
C ASN A 18 3.23 13.07 30.13
N ARG A 19 3.97 12.92 29.02
CA ARG A 19 5.09 13.80 28.67
C ARG A 19 4.64 15.25 28.46
N LEU A 20 3.56 15.45 27.72
CA LEU A 20 2.98 16.76 27.46
C LEU A 20 2.57 17.48 28.75
N LYS A 21 1.95 16.77 29.70
CA LYS A 21 1.59 17.31 31.03
C LYS A 21 2.81 17.75 31.84
N HIS A 22 3.91 17.02 31.72
CA HIS A 22 5.17 17.32 32.42
C HIS A 22 6.14 18.18 31.59
N LYS A 23 5.70 18.72 30.43
CA LYS A 23 6.52 19.52 29.51
C LYS A 23 7.80 18.81 29.03
N ILE A 24 7.79 17.49 29.00
CA ILE A 24 8.89 16.67 28.47
C ILE A 24 8.76 16.65 26.95
N ARG A 25 9.76 17.16 26.25
CA ARG A 25 9.81 17.15 24.78
C ARG A 25 10.71 16.02 24.29
N ILE A 26 10.15 15.15 23.45
CA ILE A 26 10.93 14.19 22.66
C ILE A 26 11.09 14.79 21.27
N LYS A 27 12.34 14.96 20.82
CA LYS A 27 12.61 15.41 19.45
C LYS A 27 12.38 14.27 18.48
N ASN A 28 11.72 14.58 17.37
CA ASN A 28 11.59 13.68 16.23
C ASN A 28 12.67 14.03 15.21
N GLY A 29 13.73 13.22 15.14
CA GLY A 29 14.84 13.44 14.22
C GLY A 29 14.48 13.34 12.74
N LEU A 30 13.30 12.79 12.41
CA LEU A 30 12.82 12.60 11.04
C LEU A 30 11.69 13.58 10.69
N LEU A 31 11.43 14.60 11.51
CA LEU A 31 10.24 15.45 11.38
C LEU A 31 10.12 16.10 10.00
N ASP A 32 11.20 16.65 9.48
CA ASP A 32 11.20 17.34 8.18
C ASP A 32 10.95 16.35 7.03
N GLU A 33 11.56 15.16 7.09
CA GLU A 33 11.34 14.08 6.13
C GLU A 33 9.88 13.60 6.17
N ILE A 34 9.30 13.46 7.36
CA ILE A 34 7.90 13.09 7.54
C ILE A 34 6.96 14.14 6.92
N LYS A 35 7.20 15.43 7.18
CA LYS A 35 6.41 16.53 6.61
C LYS A 35 6.51 16.58 5.08
N LEU A 36 7.65 16.20 4.51
CA LEU A 36 7.85 16.12 3.06
C LEU A 36 7.16 14.89 2.46
N SER A 37 7.41 13.69 2.98
CA SER A 37 6.92 12.43 2.43
C SER A 37 5.44 12.17 2.69
N TYR A 38 4.89 12.68 3.80
CA TYR A 38 3.51 12.42 4.23
C TYR A 38 2.75 13.73 4.47
N LYS A 39 2.99 14.75 3.64
CA LYS A 39 2.47 16.11 3.78
C LYS A 39 0.97 16.19 4.10
N GLU A 40 0.16 15.45 3.35
CA GLU A 40 -1.30 15.45 3.52
C GLU A 40 -1.71 14.82 4.86
N ILE A 41 -1.13 13.67 5.19
CA ILE A 41 -1.42 12.96 6.45
C ILE A 41 -0.99 13.82 7.63
N TYR A 42 0.22 14.40 7.59
CA TYR A 42 0.72 15.29 8.64
C TYR A 42 -0.20 16.50 8.81
N GLY A 43 -0.64 17.15 7.72
CA GLY A 43 -1.56 18.29 7.79
C GLY A 43 -2.89 17.95 8.48
N LYS A 44 -3.45 16.77 8.18
CA LYS A 44 -4.67 16.28 8.85
C LYS A 44 -4.42 15.97 10.33
N VAL A 45 -3.33 15.28 10.65
CA VAL A 45 -2.94 14.96 12.03
C VAL A 45 -2.74 16.23 12.85
N ASP A 46 -2.02 17.22 12.32
CA ASP A 46 -1.77 18.49 13.00
C ASP A 46 -3.09 19.24 13.29
N SER A 47 -3.97 19.34 12.30
CA SER A 47 -5.29 19.96 12.46
C SER A 47 -6.13 19.25 13.53
N VAL A 48 -6.25 17.92 13.44
CA VAL A 48 -7.04 17.13 14.40
C VAL A 48 -6.42 17.17 15.80
N SER A 49 -5.09 17.15 15.92
CA SER A 49 -4.39 17.21 17.20
C SER A 49 -4.72 18.48 17.98
N LYS A 50 -4.86 19.61 17.29
CA LYS A 50 -5.25 20.90 17.86
C LYS A 50 -6.69 20.87 18.36
N THR A 51 -7.61 20.34 17.53
CA THR A 51 -9.01 20.16 17.91
C THR A 51 -9.17 19.26 19.13
N ILE A 52 -8.46 18.12 19.16
CA ILE A 52 -8.47 17.20 20.31
C ILE A 52 -7.91 17.88 21.56
N SER A 53 -6.80 18.62 21.43
CA SER A 53 -6.20 19.33 22.56
C SER A 53 -7.18 20.32 23.18
N GLN A 54 -7.92 21.06 22.34
CA GLN A 54 -8.94 22.01 22.78
C GLN A 54 -10.15 21.29 23.42
N GLN A 55 -10.72 20.30 22.73
CA GLN A 55 -11.91 19.59 23.17
C GLN A 55 -11.72 18.90 24.53
N TYR A 56 -10.54 18.30 24.75
CA TYR A 56 -10.23 17.55 25.96
C TYR A 56 -9.36 18.32 26.97
N HIS A 57 -9.13 19.61 26.75
CA HIS A 57 -8.31 20.48 27.63
C HIS A 57 -6.91 19.88 27.91
N LEU A 58 -6.29 19.30 26.89
CA LEU A 58 -4.95 18.74 26.96
C LEU A 58 -3.90 19.80 26.61
N PRO A 59 -2.64 19.65 27.09
CA PRO A 59 -1.55 20.46 26.57
C PRO A 59 -1.42 20.25 25.06
N LEU A 60 -1.01 21.31 24.34
CA LEU A 60 -0.84 21.25 22.89
C LEU A 60 0.11 20.12 22.49
N ILE A 61 -0.37 19.25 21.60
CA ILE A 61 0.45 18.24 20.93
C ILE A 61 1.37 18.99 19.95
N ASN A 62 2.68 18.86 20.16
CA ASN A 62 3.68 19.56 19.37
C ASN A 62 3.97 18.83 18.04
N GLU A 63 4.75 19.48 17.18
CA GLU A 63 5.11 18.95 15.86
C GLU A 63 5.88 17.62 15.91
N ASP A 64 6.72 17.40 16.93
CA ASP A 64 7.48 16.15 17.06
C ASP A 64 6.53 14.96 17.29
N GLU A 65 5.57 15.14 18.20
CA GLU A 65 4.52 14.15 18.50
C GLU A 65 3.55 13.97 17.33
N ASN A 66 3.16 15.05 16.64
CA ASN A 66 2.38 14.97 15.41
C ASN A 66 3.13 14.20 14.32
N GLY A 67 4.46 14.35 14.23
CA GLY A 67 5.32 13.56 13.36
C GLY A 67 5.27 12.07 13.70
N PHE A 68 5.36 11.69 14.98
CA PHE A 68 5.23 10.29 15.39
C PHE A 68 3.84 9.71 15.08
N ILE A 69 2.77 10.46 15.38
CA ILE A 69 1.39 10.04 15.09
C ILE A 69 1.18 9.84 13.59
N THR A 70 1.74 10.72 12.76
CA THR A 70 1.67 10.64 11.29
C THR A 70 2.15 9.28 10.77
N LEU A 71 3.22 8.70 11.36
CA LEU A 71 3.75 7.41 10.93
C LEU A 71 2.78 6.24 11.17
N TYR A 72 1.98 6.28 12.24
CA TYR A 72 0.96 5.25 12.48
C TYR A 72 -0.10 5.26 11.38
N PHE A 73 -0.58 6.44 10.98
CA PHE A 73 -1.54 6.59 9.88
C PHE A 73 -0.92 6.25 8.52
N ALA A 74 0.32 6.67 8.27
CA ALA A 74 1.02 6.35 7.03
C ALA A 74 1.19 4.83 6.84
N ARG A 75 1.56 4.10 7.90
CA ARG A 75 1.64 2.62 7.89
C ARG A 75 0.31 2.00 7.49
N VAL A 76 -0.77 2.49 8.09
CA VAL A 76 -2.10 1.93 7.89
C VAL A 76 -2.68 2.27 6.52
N LEU A 77 -2.52 3.51 6.04
CA LEU A 77 -2.97 3.91 4.71
C LEU A 77 -2.22 3.18 3.60
N LYS A 78 -0.91 2.91 3.76
CA LYS A 78 -0.17 2.02 2.85
C LYS A 78 -0.72 0.59 2.84
N THR A 79 -1.30 0.15 3.95
CA THR A 79 -1.92 -1.18 4.05
C THR A 79 -3.36 -1.20 3.51
N TYR A 80 -3.99 -0.03 3.33
CA TYR A 80 -5.38 0.12 2.89
C TYR A 80 -5.57 0.56 1.44
N GLN A 81 -4.49 0.72 0.66
CA GLN A 81 -4.66 0.75 -0.79
C GLN A 81 -5.39 -0.54 -1.18
N LEU A 82 -6.54 -0.40 -1.85
CA LEU A 82 -7.29 -1.54 -2.32
C LEU A 82 -6.33 -2.38 -3.16
N PRO A 83 -6.23 -3.69 -2.93
CA PRO A 83 -5.24 -4.47 -3.63
C PRO A 83 -5.60 -4.48 -5.11
N ILE A 84 -4.60 -4.20 -5.95
CA ILE A 84 -4.73 -4.04 -7.40
C ILE A 84 -5.22 -5.37 -7.97
N LYS A 85 -6.41 -5.35 -8.56
CA LYS A 85 -7.06 -6.55 -9.08
C LYS A 85 -6.29 -7.08 -10.28
N THR A 86 -5.65 -8.22 -10.09
CA THR A 86 -4.62 -8.74 -11.00
C THR A 86 -5.03 -10.08 -11.60
N LEU A 87 -4.86 -10.22 -12.92
CA LEU A 87 -4.92 -11.51 -13.62
C LEU A 87 -3.53 -11.94 -14.07
N ILE A 88 -3.23 -13.23 -13.93
CA ILE A 88 -2.01 -13.82 -14.49
C ILE A 88 -2.37 -14.56 -15.78
N VAL A 89 -1.64 -14.30 -16.86
CA VAL A 89 -1.84 -14.94 -18.17
C VAL A 89 -0.65 -15.82 -18.50
N CYS A 90 -0.89 -17.12 -18.67
CA CYS A 90 0.14 -18.09 -19.03
C CYS A 90 -0.26 -18.97 -20.21
N THR A 91 0.75 -19.41 -20.97
CA THR A 91 0.61 -20.48 -21.98
C THR A 91 1.08 -21.84 -21.46
N THR A 92 1.87 -21.83 -20.39
CA THR A 92 2.50 -23.02 -19.81
C THR A 92 1.56 -23.72 -18.81
N GLY A 93 1.77 -25.03 -18.61
CA GLY A 93 0.93 -25.89 -17.77
C GLY A 93 0.67 -25.41 -16.34
N VAL A 94 -0.22 -26.12 -15.65
CA VAL A 94 -0.73 -25.75 -14.31
C VAL A 94 0.40 -25.44 -13.31
N GLY A 95 1.48 -26.24 -13.28
CA GLY A 95 2.55 -26.10 -12.28
C GLY A 95 3.37 -24.79 -12.35
N THR A 96 3.74 -24.32 -13.54
CA THR A 96 4.53 -23.08 -13.68
C THR A 96 3.69 -21.82 -13.44
N SER A 97 2.40 -21.91 -13.74
CA SER A 97 1.41 -20.86 -13.50
C SER A 97 1.14 -20.67 -12.01
N GLU A 98 0.97 -21.77 -11.26
CA GLU A 98 0.83 -21.74 -9.80
C GLU A 98 2.11 -21.26 -9.10
N LEU A 99 3.30 -21.61 -9.62
CA LEU A 99 4.57 -21.13 -9.08
C LEU A 99 4.67 -19.60 -9.18
N LEU A 100 4.34 -19.02 -10.35
CA LEU A 100 4.35 -17.57 -10.52
C LEU A 100 3.34 -16.92 -9.58
N LYS A 101 2.12 -17.44 -9.50
CA LYS A 101 1.08 -16.96 -8.58
C LYS A 101 1.58 -16.91 -7.14
N ALA A 102 2.09 -18.04 -6.63
CA ALA A 102 2.58 -18.12 -5.26
C ALA A 102 3.75 -17.14 -4.98
N LYS A 103 4.63 -16.92 -5.98
CA LYS A 103 5.72 -15.94 -5.87
C LYS A 103 5.21 -14.51 -5.84
N ILE A 104 4.20 -14.19 -6.66
CA ILE A 104 3.56 -12.86 -6.70
C ILE A 104 2.86 -12.57 -5.38
N GLU A 105 1.96 -13.46 -4.93
CA GLU A 105 1.20 -13.29 -3.68
C GLU A 105 2.11 -13.13 -2.46
N LYS A 106 3.26 -13.82 -2.46
CA LYS A 106 4.26 -13.69 -1.38
C LYS A 106 5.04 -12.37 -1.43
N LYS A 107 5.37 -11.89 -2.63
CA LYS A 107 6.29 -10.75 -2.82
C LYS A 107 5.56 -9.41 -2.86
N PHE A 108 4.33 -9.40 -3.37
CA PHE A 108 3.52 -8.22 -3.64
C PHE A 108 2.14 -8.38 -3.01
N PRO A 109 2.01 -8.20 -1.68
CA PRO A 109 0.71 -8.23 -1.00
C PRO A 109 -0.28 -7.16 -1.50
N GLU A 110 0.21 -6.15 -2.23
CA GLU A 110 -0.59 -5.11 -2.89
C GLU A 110 -1.35 -5.64 -4.12
N LEU A 111 -1.00 -6.82 -4.65
CA LEU A 111 -1.69 -7.42 -5.80
C LEU A 111 -2.68 -8.50 -5.35
N ASP A 112 -3.96 -8.34 -5.71
CA ASP A 112 -4.97 -9.37 -5.52
C ASP A 112 -5.07 -10.24 -6.78
N VAL A 113 -4.45 -11.42 -6.76
CA VAL A 113 -4.44 -12.35 -7.89
C VAL A 113 -5.75 -13.12 -7.97
N MET A 114 -6.70 -12.57 -8.74
CA MET A 114 -8.06 -13.12 -8.85
C MET A 114 -8.10 -14.47 -9.58
N ASN A 115 -7.25 -14.65 -10.60
CA ASN A 115 -7.20 -15.89 -11.37
C ASN A 115 -5.93 -16.02 -12.22
N VAL A 116 -5.64 -17.26 -12.62
CA VAL A 116 -4.64 -17.57 -13.64
C VAL A 116 -5.34 -18.11 -14.88
N VAL A 117 -5.11 -17.45 -16.01
CA VAL A 117 -5.89 -17.67 -17.23
C VAL A 117 -5.00 -18.05 -18.40
N ALA A 118 -5.50 -18.97 -19.23
CA ALA A 118 -4.86 -19.27 -20.50
C ALA A 118 -5.05 -18.10 -21.46
N THR A 119 -4.01 -17.72 -22.21
CA THR A 119 -4.05 -16.59 -23.16
C THR A 119 -5.25 -16.62 -24.10
N LYS A 120 -5.62 -17.81 -24.59
CA LYS A 120 -6.78 -18.01 -25.49
C LYS A 120 -8.13 -17.56 -24.90
N ASN A 121 -8.23 -17.46 -23.58
CA ASN A 121 -9.46 -17.10 -22.88
C ASN A 121 -9.42 -15.67 -22.30
N LEU A 122 -8.33 -14.91 -22.53
CA LEU A 122 -8.09 -13.61 -21.88
C LEU A 122 -9.26 -12.64 -22.06
N ASP A 123 -9.77 -12.47 -23.28
CA ASP A 123 -10.86 -11.54 -23.57
C ASP A 123 -12.16 -11.89 -22.82
N GLN A 124 -12.45 -13.19 -22.66
CA GLN A 124 -13.61 -13.63 -21.90
C GLN A 124 -13.42 -13.39 -20.40
N PHE A 125 -12.20 -13.60 -19.89
CA PHE A 125 -11.90 -13.37 -18.49
C PHE A 125 -11.93 -11.88 -18.13
N LEU A 126 -11.41 -10.99 -18.97
CA LEU A 126 -11.52 -9.55 -18.73
C LEU A 126 -12.98 -9.09 -18.65
N LYS A 127 -13.90 -9.70 -19.40
CA LYS A 127 -15.34 -9.45 -19.26
C LYS A 127 -15.92 -9.99 -17.94
N ASN A 128 -15.46 -11.15 -17.50
CA ASN A 128 -15.91 -11.78 -16.25
C ASN A 128 -15.34 -11.08 -15.00
N TYR A 129 -14.20 -10.40 -15.14
CA TYR A 129 -13.50 -9.69 -14.08
C TYR A 129 -13.30 -8.21 -14.47
N PRO A 130 -14.39 -7.41 -14.55
CA PRO A 130 -14.33 -6.04 -15.06
C PRO A 130 -13.54 -5.08 -14.16
N ALA A 131 -13.32 -5.45 -12.89
CA ALA A 131 -12.49 -4.69 -11.96
C ALA A 131 -10.98 -4.94 -12.16
N THR A 132 -10.55 -5.73 -13.16
CA THR A 132 -9.13 -5.99 -13.40
C THR A 132 -8.40 -4.70 -13.75
N GLU A 133 -7.33 -4.40 -13.03
CA GLU A 133 -6.50 -3.22 -13.23
C GLU A 133 -5.15 -3.57 -13.85
N LEU A 134 -4.65 -4.79 -13.57
CA LEU A 134 -3.35 -5.27 -14.01
C LEU A 134 -3.41 -6.69 -14.58
N VAL A 135 -2.72 -6.91 -15.69
CA VAL A 135 -2.48 -8.23 -16.29
C VAL A 135 -0.99 -8.55 -16.32
N LEU A 136 -0.57 -9.57 -15.59
CA LEU A 136 0.79 -10.11 -15.65
C LEU A 136 0.83 -11.26 -16.66
N SER A 137 1.55 -11.10 -17.77
CA SER A 137 1.62 -12.13 -18.80
C SER A 137 3.00 -12.78 -18.89
N THR A 138 3.05 -14.10 -19.09
CA THR A 138 4.30 -14.82 -19.41
C THR A 138 4.59 -14.91 -20.90
N ILE A 139 3.73 -14.34 -21.73
CA ILE A 139 3.93 -14.26 -23.17
C ILE A 139 3.61 -12.86 -23.69
N LYS A 140 4.16 -12.53 -24.85
CA LYS A 140 3.81 -11.27 -25.52
C LYS A 140 2.35 -11.33 -25.98
N LEU A 141 1.53 -10.45 -25.43
CA LEU A 141 0.15 -10.27 -25.87
C LEU A 141 0.14 -9.62 -27.26
N LYS A 142 -0.70 -10.13 -28.16
CA LYS A 142 -0.77 -9.67 -29.56
C LYS A 142 -1.54 -8.35 -29.71
N GLN A 143 -2.40 -8.04 -28.74
CA GLN A 143 -3.26 -6.87 -28.73
C GLN A 143 -2.96 -5.99 -27.52
N SER A 144 -3.13 -4.68 -27.69
CA SER A 144 -3.17 -3.76 -26.55
C SER A 144 -4.43 -4.08 -25.73
N LEU A 145 -4.27 -4.17 -24.41
CA LEU A 145 -5.40 -4.33 -23.51
C LEU A 145 -5.91 -2.95 -23.07
N PRO A 146 -7.19 -2.83 -22.69
CA PRO A 146 -7.73 -1.62 -22.07
C PRO A 146 -7.27 -1.42 -20.62
N VAL A 147 -6.53 -2.39 -20.07
CA VAL A 147 -6.01 -2.41 -18.69
C VAL A 147 -4.49 -2.48 -18.71
N ASN A 148 -3.84 -2.15 -17.59
CA ASN A 148 -2.39 -2.24 -17.51
C ASN A 148 -1.94 -3.69 -17.76
N SER A 149 -0.82 -3.84 -18.47
CA SER A 149 -0.24 -5.16 -18.71
C SER A 149 1.28 -5.13 -18.63
N LEU A 150 1.86 -6.23 -18.12
CA LEU A 150 3.29 -6.38 -17.97
C LEU A 150 3.74 -7.79 -18.34
N LEU A 151 4.73 -7.88 -19.23
CA LEU A 151 5.40 -9.14 -19.57
C LEU A 151 6.40 -9.52 -18.48
N VAL A 152 6.27 -10.71 -17.92
CA VAL A 152 7.11 -11.23 -16.83
C VAL A 152 7.53 -12.68 -17.09
N SER A 153 8.65 -13.13 -16.52
CA SER A 153 9.01 -14.55 -16.52
C SER A 153 8.20 -15.34 -15.48
N ALA A 154 7.90 -16.61 -15.77
CA ALA A 154 7.35 -17.54 -14.79
C ALA A 154 8.25 -17.72 -13.54
N MET A 155 9.55 -17.41 -13.67
CA MET A 155 10.49 -17.48 -12.56
C MET A 155 10.49 -16.24 -11.67
N LEU A 156 9.80 -15.16 -12.06
CA LEU A 156 9.77 -13.88 -11.35
C LEU A 156 11.19 -13.38 -11.05
N THR A 157 11.92 -13.04 -12.11
CA THR A 157 13.31 -12.55 -12.00
C THR A 157 13.38 -11.25 -11.20
N ALA A 158 14.57 -10.86 -10.74
CA ALA A 158 14.75 -9.59 -10.04
C ALA A 158 14.32 -8.38 -10.89
N ASP A 159 14.52 -8.43 -12.21
CA ASP A 159 14.05 -7.38 -13.11
C ASP A 159 12.52 -7.37 -13.22
N ASP A 160 11.87 -8.55 -13.31
CA ASP A 160 10.41 -8.64 -13.25
C ASP A 160 9.86 -8.00 -11.97
N GLN A 161 10.48 -8.31 -10.82
CA GLN A 161 10.07 -7.76 -9.54
C GLN A 161 10.15 -6.22 -9.51
N ARG A 162 11.26 -5.66 -10.02
CA ARG A 162 11.45 -4.22 -10.12
C ARG A 162 10.39 -3.57 -11.01
N ARG A 163 10.11 -4.15 -12.18
CA ARG A 163 9.12 -3.63 -13.13
C ARG A 163 7.69 -3.74 -12.58
N ILE A 164 7.37 -4.81 -11.85
CA ILE A 164 6.08 -4.96 -11.16
C ILE A 164 5.94 -3.86 -10.10
N GLN A 165 6.96 -3.63 -9.26
CA GLN A 165 6.93 -2.60 -8.23
C GLN A 165 6.67 -1.20 -8.82
N GLN A 166 7.38 -0.85 -9.90
CA GLN A 166 7.16 0.42 -10.61
C GLN A 166 5.74 0.51 -11.15
N LYS A 167 5.20 -0.57 -11.70
CA LYS A 167 3.84 -0.60 -12.22
C LYS A 167 2.77 -0.45 -11.12
N ILE A 168 2.99 -1.03 -9.94
CA ILE A 168 2.13 -0.84 -8.76
C ILE A 168 2.10 0.63 -8.35
N GLU A 169 3.28 1.26 -8.29
CA GLU A 169 3.40 2.67 -7.95
C GLU A 169 2.68 3.56 -8.97
N GLU A 170 2.84 3.31 -10.26
CA GLU A 170 2.13 4.04 -11.33
C GLU A 170 0.59 3.93 -11.16
N ILE A 171 0.06 2.72 -10.98
CA ILE A 171 -1.39 2.50 -10.81
C ILE A 171 -1.94 3.25 -9.59
N ASN A 172 -1.21 3.22 -8.47
CA ASN A 172 -1.64 3.87 -7.24
C ASN A 172 -1.52 5.41 -7.24
N HIS A 173 -0.80 6.01 -8.22
CA HIS A 173 -0.70 7.48 -8.37
C HIS A 173 -1.70 8.05 -9.38
N ASP A 174 -2.33 7.20 -10.19
CA ASP A 174 -3.33 7.59 -11.20
C ASP A 174 -4.77 7.65 -10.62
N GLU A 175 -4.97 7.32 -9.34
CA GLU A 175 -6.22 7.50 -8.56
C GLU A 175 -6.25 8.83 -7.77
#